data_AF-A0A660QEP5-F1
#
_entry.id   AF-A0A660QEP5-F1
#
_cell.length_a   1.000
_cell.length_b   1.000
_cell.length_c   1.000
_cell.angle_alpha   90.00
_cell.angle_beta   90.00
_cell.angle_gamma   90.00
#
_symmetry.space_group_name_H-M   'P 1'
#
loop_
_entity.id
_entity.type
_entity.pdbx_description
1 polymer ?
#
loop_
_entity_poly.entity_id
_entity_poly.type
_entity_poly.pdbx_seq_one_letter_code
_entity_poly.pdbx_strand_id
1 'polypeptide(L)'
;MLKFDFSYMFSPNIDRGITENEFSSLERLVIEKIEKVNTLRPGFVKIIFDNQYLDTVQSMKEWINGFENFVVIGIGGSSLGARAIKEALCCSDWNYLEQNKRNGSPKLFFLENPDPDITASVLDRLDLRHTLFDIVSKSGSTAECMAHYQIVRGLLQSRGLS
;
A
#
# COMPACT_ATOMS: atom_id res chain seq x y z
N MET A 1 -6.92 -20.61 -2.92
CA MET A 1 -6.56 -20.69 -4.35
C MET A 1 -7.46 -19.71 -5.10
N LEU A 2 -6.88 -18.74 -5.81
CA LEU A 2 -7.67 -17.84 -6.66
C LEU A 2 -8.25 -18.62 -7.84
N LYS A 3 -9.50 -18.33 -8.22
CA LYS A 3 -10.15 -18.88 -9.40
C LYS A 3 -10.33 -17.76 -10.41
N PHE A 4 -9.93 -18.02 -11.65
CA PHE A 4 -10.12 -17.11 -12.76
C PHE A 4 -11.20 -17.70 -13.67
N ASP A 5 -12.22 -16.90 -13.96
CA ASP A 5 -13.28 -17.24 -14.90
C ASP A 5 -13.24 -16.23 -16.04
N PHE A 6 -12.85 -16.71 -17.22
CA PHE A 6 -12.76 -15.90 -18.43
C PHE A 6 -13.96 -16.12 -19.36
N SER A 7 -14.98 -16.89 -18.96
CA SER A 7 -16.06 -17.31 -19.85
C SER A 7 -16.76 -16.12 -20.52
N TYR A 8 -16.93 -14.99 -19.84
CA TYR A 8 -17.55 -13.77 -20.39
C TYR A 8 -16.62 -12.87 -21.22
N MET A 9 -15.39 -13.32 -21.49
CA MET A 9 -14.52 -12.68 -22.49
C MET A 9 -14.66 -13.32 -23.88
N PHE A 10 -15.21 -14.53 -23.97
CA PHE A 10 -15.24 -15.33 -25.19
C PHE A 10 -16.63 -15.37 -25.86
N SER A 11 -16.63 -15.53 -27.18
CA SER A 11 -17.83 -15.88 -27.95
C SER A 11 -18.21 -17.35 -27.70
N PRO A 12 -19.50 -17.74 -27.60
CA PRO A 12 -20.70 -16.90 -27.80
C PRO A 12 -21.26 -16.27 -26.52
N ASN A 13 -20.58 -16.35 -25.37
CA ASN A 13 -21.10 -15.85 -24.09
C ASN A 13 -21.29 -14.32 -24.09
N ILE A 14 -20.57 -13.59 -24.94
CA ILE A 14 -20.78 -12.17 -25.22
C ILE A 14 -20.73 -11.91 -26.73
N ASP A 15 -21.59 -11.02 -27.21
CA ASP A 15 -21.53 -10.56 -28.61
C ASP A 15 -20.18 -9.87 -28.87
N ARG A 16 -19.55 -10.20 -30.00
CA ARG A 16 -18.17 -9.77 -30.36
C ARG A 16 -17.10 -10.16 -29.33
N GLY A 17 -17.32 -11.23 -28.58
CA GLY A 17 -16.31 -11.83 -27.69
C GLY A 17 -15.14 -12.43 -28.46
N ILE A 18 -14.04 -12.66 -27.75
CA ILE A 18 -12.82 -13.28 -28.30
C ILE A 18 -13.16 -14.68 -28.80
N THR A 19 -12.72 -15.02 -30.01
CA THR A 19 -12.85 -16.38 -30.54
C THR A 19 -11.66 -17.25 -30.11
N GLU A 20 -11.88 -18.57 -30.06
CA GLU A 20 -10.81 -19.54 -29.78
C GLU A 20 -9.62 -19.37 -30.74
N ASN A 21 -9.90 -19.11 -32.03
CA ASN A 21 -8.85 -18.91 -33.02
C ASN A 21 -8.02 -17.65 -32.76
N GLU A 22 -8.65 -16.53 -32.39
CA GLU A 22 -7.94 -15.30 -32.02
C GLU A 22 -7.08 -15.52 -30.77
N PHE A 23 -7.61 -16.21 -29.77
CA PHE A 23 -6.87 -16.51 -28.55
C PHE A 23 -5.66 -17.42 -28.83
N SER A 24 -5.86 -18.54 -29.53
CA SER A 24 -4.78 -19.46 -29.89
C SER A 24 -3.72 -18.81 -30.78
N SER A 25 -4.09 -17.83 -31.61
CA SER A 25 -3.11 -17.10 -32.45
C SER A 25 -2.05 -16.34 -31.64
N LEU A 26 -2.35 -16.01 -30.37
CA LEU A 26 -1.45 -15.28 -29.48
C LEU A 26 -0.55 -16.19 -28.63
N GLU A 27 -0.77 -17.51 -28.65
CA GLU A 27 -0.09 -18.46 -27.76
C GLU A 27 1.43 -18.30 -27.79
N ARG A 28 2.03 -18.31 -28.99
CA ARG A 28 3.48 -18.18 -29.17
C ARG A 28 4.01 -16.86 -28.60
N LEU A 29 3.29 -15.76 -28.83
CA LEU A 29 3.69 -14.44 -28.33
C LEU A 29 3.63 -14.40 -26.80
N VAL A 30 2.59 -14.95 -26.20
CA VAL A 30 2.41 -14.99 -24.74
C VAL A 30 3.51 -15.82 -24.08
N ILE A 31 3.80 -17.02 -24.62
CA ILE A 31 4.89 -17.88 -24.13
C ILE A 31 6.23 -17.12 -24.16
N GLU A 32 6.57 -16.48 -25.27
CA GLU A 32 7.81 -15.69 -25.40
C GLU A 32 7.88 -14.56 -24.34
N LYS A 33 6.78 -13.86 -24.06
CA LYS A 33 6.76 -12.80 -23.03
C LYS A 33 6.87 -13.36 -21.61
N ILE A 34 6.22 -14.48 -21.32
CA ILE A 34 6.33 -15.17 -20.02
C ILE A 34 7.77 -15.62 -19.79
N GLU A 35 8.40 -16.25 -20.79
CA GLU A 35 9.81 -16.65 -20.73
C GLU A 35 10.70 -15.43 -20.46
N LYS A 36 10.49 -14.32 -21.16
CA LYS A 36 11.25 -13.09 -20.94
C LYS A 36 11.13 -12.57 -19.51
N VAL A 37 9.93 -12.58 -18.92
CA VAL A 37 9.71 -12.17 -17.51
C VAL A 37 10.38 -13.15 -16.55
N ASN A 38 10.27 -14.45 -16.80
CA ASN A 38 10.86 -15.50 -15.97
C ASN A 38 12.40 -15.49 -15.99
N THR A 39 13.01 -15.15 -17.12
CA THR A 39 14.45 -15.00 -17.27
C THR A 39 14.94 -13.69 -16.64
N LEU A 40 14.31 -12.55 -16.96
CA LEU A 40 14.78 -11.25 -16.47
C LEU A 40 14.51 -11.03 -14.98
N ARG A 41 13.41 -11.60 -14.47
CA ARG A 41 12.88 -11.42 -13.11
C ARG A 41 12.96 -9.95 -12.66
N PRO A 42 12.05 -9.08 -13.13
CA PRO A 42 11.96 -7.71 -12.63
C PRO A 42 11.89 -7.66 -11.10
N GLY A 43 12.25 -6.53 -10.49
CA GLY A 43 12.35 -6.40 -9.02
C GLY A 43 11.10 -6.85 -8.27
N PHE A 44 9.90 -6.53 -8.79
CA PHE A 44 8.62 -6.95 -8.20
C PHE A 44 8.32 -8.45 -8.31
N VAL A 45 9.03 -9.19 -9.18
CA VAL A 45 8.98 -10.66 -9.23
C VAL A 45 10.03 -11.25 -8.28
N LYS A 46 11.23 -10.67 -8.24
CA LYS A 46 12.31 -11.12 -7.35
C LYS A 46 11.90 -11.11 -5.89
N ILE A 47 11.19 -10.07 -5.46
CA ILE A 47 10.72 -9.93 -4.07
C ILE A 47 9.81 -11.07 -3.59
N ILE A 48 9.17 -11.81 -4.50
CA ILE A 48 8.34 -12.98 -4.14
C ILE A 48 9.21 -14.12 -3.59
N PHE A 49 10.47 -14.19 -4.02
CA PHE A 49 11.41 -15.25 -3.68
C PHE A 49 12.50 -14.78 -2.70
N ASP A 50 12.42 -13.53 -2.24
CA ASP A 50 13.42 -12.91 -1.38
C ASP A 50 12.74 -12.32 -0.14
N ASN A 51 13.00 -12.96 1.01
CA ASN A 51 12.44 -12.55 2.29
C ASN A 51 13.16 -11.35 2.92
N GLN A 52 14.26 -10.84 2.35
CA GLN A 52 15.04 -9.77 2.97
C GLN A 52 14.18 -8.56 3.37
N TYR A 53 13.23 -8.15 2.52
CA TYR A 53 12.34 -7.03 2.81
C TYR A 53 11.32 -7.37 3.91
N LEU A 54 10.80 -8.60 3.90
CA LEU A 54 9.88 -9.08 4.93
C LEU A 54 10.59 -9.15 6.28
N ASP A 55 11.78 -9.73 6.33
CA ASP A 55 12.60 -9.87 7.54
C ASP A 55 12.95 -8.49 8.12
N THR A 56 13.26 -7.52 7.26
CA THR A 56 13.51 -6.13 7.67
C THR A 56 12.30 -5.55 8.41
N VAL A 57 11.10 -5.66 7.83
CA VAL A 57 9.88 -5.13 8.45
C VAL A 57 9.50 -5.92 9.71
N GLN A 58 9.66 -7.25 9.70
CA GLN A 58 9.41 -8.10 10.87
C GLN A 58 10.32 -7.73 12.05
N SER A 59 11.58 -7.35 11.79
CA SER A 59 12.50 -6.92 12.84
C SER A 59 12.04 -5.64 13.57
N MET A 60 11.22 -4.82 12.91
CA MET A 60 10.67 -3.57 13.45
C MET A 60 9.28 -3.73 14.07
N LYS A 61 8.67 -4.93 13.99
CA LYS A 61 7.27 -5.17 14.37
C LYS A 61 6.96 -4.73 15.80
N GLU A 62 7.77 -5.13 16.78
CA GLU A 62 7.52 -4.79 18.19
C GLU A 62 7.66 -3.29 18.45
N TRP A 63 8.60 -2.63 17.77
CA TRP A 63 8.73 -1.17 17.84
C TRP A 63 7.51 -0.47 17.23
N ILE A 64 7.04 -0.92 16.07
CA ILE A 64 5.84 -0.38 15.40
C ILE A 64 4.58 -0.57 16.26
N ASN A 65 4.42 -1.75 16.89
CA ASN A 65 3.30 -2.03 17.78
C ASN A 65 3.33 -1.21 19.09
N GLY A 66 4.43 -0.55 19.40
CA GLY A 66 4.53 0.39 20.53
C GLY A 66 3.80 1.72 20.29
N PHE A 67 3.34 1.99 19.06
CA PHE A 67 2.59 3.20 18.71
C PHE A 67 1.09 2.94 18.66
N GLU A 68 0.30 3.97 18.99
CA GLU A 68 -1.17 3.91 18.87
C GLU A 68 -1.63 4.19 17.43
N ASN A 69 -0.90 5.05 16.71
CA ASN A 69 -1.24 5.51 15.38
C ASN A 69 -0.05 5.32 14.43
N PHE A 70 -0.36 4.88 13.21
CA PHE A 70 0.60 4.74 12.11
C PHE A 70 0.04 5.53 10.91
N VAL A 71 0.77 6.56 10.50
CA VAL A 71 0.37 7.49 9.46
C VAL A 71 1.30 7.32 8.26
N VAL A 72 0.77 6.81 7.16
CA VAL A 72 1.49 6.75 5.89
C VAL A 72 1.41 8.12 5.20
N ILE A 73 2.58 8.70 4.92
CA ILE A 73 2.73 9.93 4.14
C ILE A 73 3.36 9.55 2.81
N GLY A 74 2.53 9.46 1.78
CA GLY A 74 2.94 9.09 0.43
C GLY A 74 1.77 9.20 -0.52
N ILE A 75 2.05 9.26 -1.83
CA ILE A 75 1.02 9.37 -2.87
C ILE A 75 1.22 8.30 -3.94
N GLY A 76 0.14 7.90 -4.61
CA GLY A 76 0.18 6.92 -5.68
C GLY A 76 0.72 5.58 -5.21
N GLY A 77 1.74 5.04 -5.89
CA GLY A 77 2.33 3.74 -5.55
C GLY A 77 2.94 3.66 -4.15
N SER A 78 3.27 4.80 -3.53
CA SER A 78 3.82 4.88 -2.18
C SER A 78 2.76 4.80 -1.07
N SER A 79 1.47 4.75 -1.40
CA SER A 79 0.39 4.68 -0.41
C SER A 79 -0.75 3.73 -0.82
N LEU A 80 -1.17 3.73 -2.10
CA LEU A 80 -2.32 2.95 -2.57
C LEU A 80 -2.19 1.45 -2.31
N GLY A 81 -0.98 0.88 -2.38
CA GLY A 81 -0.75 -0.53 -2.05
C GLY A 81 -1.04 -0.85 -0.58
N ALA A 82 -0.52 -0.03 0.34
CA ALA A 82 -0.77 -0.18 1.77
C ALA A 82 -2.26 0.04 2.11
N ARG A 83 -2.89 1.02 1.46
CA ARG A 83 -4.33 1.29 1.59
C ARG A 83 -5.19 0.12 1.11
N ALA A 84 -4.88 -0.44 -0.06
CA ALA A 84 -5.60 -1.60 -0.59
C ALA A 84 -5.50 -2.81 0.34
N ILE A 85 -4.32 -3.07 0.92
CA ILE A 85 -4.14 -4.14 1.92
C ILE A 85 -5.00 -3.88 3.16
N LYS A 86 -4.97 -2.65 3.70
CA LYS A 86 -5.77 -2.25 4.86
C LYS A 86 -7.27 -2.40 4.58
N GLU A 87 -7.75 -1.95 3.42
CA GLU A 87 -9.17 -2.02 3.06
C GLU A 87 -9.65 -3.44 2.75
N ALA A 88 -8.76 -4.30 2.22
CA ALA A 88 -9.10 -5.69 1.91
C ALA A 88 -9.04 -6.63 3.13
N LEU A 89 -8.10 -6.39 4.06
CA LEU A 89 -7.82 -7.31 5.17
C LEU A 89 -8.33 -6.85 6.54
N CYS A 90 -8.55 -5.55 6.73
CA CYS A 90 -9.11 -5.01 7.98
C CYS A 90 -10.61 -4.74 7.83
N CYS A 91 -11.33 -4.72 8.95
CA CYS A 91 -12.71 -4.26 8.98
C CYS A 91 -12.81 -2.75 8.66
N SER A 92 -13.96 -2.32 8.14
CA SER A 92 -14.19 -0.93 7.74
C SER A 92 -14.02 0.08 8.87
N ASP A 93 -14.31 -0.33 10.10
CA ASP A 93 -14.23 0.46 11.33
C ASP A 93 -12.92 0.25 12.11
N TRP A 94 -11.86 -0.30 11.48
CA TRP A 94 -10.57 -0.61 12.10
C TRP A 94 -10.06 0.47 13.07
N ASN A 95 -10.11 1.75 12.67
CA ASN A 95 -9.61 2.86 13.48
C ASN A 95 -10.52 3.23 14.67
N TYR A 96 -11.77 2.78 14.67
CA TYR A 96 -12.73 2.97 15.76
C TYR A 96 -12.71 1.81 16.77
N LEU A 97 -12.07 0.70 16.43
CA LEU A 97 -11.91 -0.41 17.36
C LEU A 97 -11.05 -0.04 18.57
N GLU A 98 -11.30 -0.75 19.68
CA GLU A 98 -10.39 -0.76 20.81
C GLU A 98 -9.09 -1.50 20.47
N GLN A 99 -7.99 -1.17 21.15
CA GLN A 99 -6.66 -1.73 20.83
C GLN A 99 -6.61 -3.27 20.93
N ASN A 100 -7.32 -3.85 21.90
CA ASN A 100 -7.42 -5.31 22.06
C ASN A 100 -8.11 -5.99 20.86
N LYS A 101 -9.09 -5.32 20.23
CA LYS A 101 -9.77 -5.80 19.02
C LYS A 101 -8.93 -5.65 17.76
N ARG A 102 -7.87 -4.82 17.81
CA ARG A 102 -6.82 -4.74 16.79
C ARG A 102 -5.62 -5.65 17.07
N ASN A 103 -5.69 -6.56 18.04
CA ASN A 103 -4.56 -7.41 18.45
C ASN A 103 -3.29 -6.61 18.80
N GLY A 104 -3.45 -5.43 19.41
CA GLY A 104 -2.32 -4.55 19.74
C GLY A 104 -1.81 -3.69 18.59
N SER A 105 -2.32 -3.85 17.37
CA SER A 105 -1.88 -3.07 16.21
C SER A 105 -2.41 -1.61 16.21
N PRO A 106 -1.64 -0.67 15.61
CA PRO A 106 -2.02 0.74 15.55
C PRO A 106 -3.23 1.00 14.66
N LYS A 107 -3.84 2.16 14.87
CA LYS A 107 -4.75 2.79 13.89
C LYS A 107 -3.94 3.18 12.64
N LEU A 108 -4.54 3.05 11.46
CA LEU A 108 -3.88 3.31 10.18
C LEU A 108 -4.49 4.54 9.50
N PHE A 109 -3.67 5.54 9.22
CA PHE A 109 -4.05 6.77 8.53
C PHE A 109 -3.19 6.99 7.29
N PHE A 110 -3.74 7.71 6.32
CA PHE A 110 -3.08 7.99 5.04
C PHE A 110 -3.19 9.47 4.72
N LEU A 111 -2.06 10.12 4.45
CA LEU A 111 -1.96 11.52 4.03
C LEU A 111 -1.39 11.57 2.61
N GLU A 112 -2.28 11.46 1.63
CA GLU A 112 -1.95 11.30 0.21
C GLU A 112 -2.11 12.59 -0.60
N ASN A 113 -3.09 13.42 -0.22
CA ASN A 113 -3.43 14.68 -0.87
C ASN A 113 -3.06 15.82 0.09
N PRO A 114 -2.32 16.87 -0.33
CA PRO A 114 -1.99 18.03 0.49
C PRO A 114 -3.19 18.97 0.67
N ASP A 115 -4.35 18.42 1.00
CA ASP A 115 -5.55 19.16 1.36
C ASP A 115 -5.48 19.50 2.85
N PRO A 116 -5.40 20.79 3.22
CA PRO A 116 -5.22 21.21 4.61
C PRO A 116 -6.37 20.76 5.51
N ASP A 117 -7.60 20.62 5.00
CA ASP A 117 -8.75 20.17 5.79
C ASP A 117 -8.60 18.69 6.17
N ILE A 118 -8.15 17.86 5.23
CA ILE A 118 -7.85 16.45 5.47
C ILE A 118 -6.68 16.34 6.45
N THR A 119 -5.58 17.04 6.20
CA THR A 119 -4.40 17.01 7.05
C THR A 119 -4.75 17.42 8.48
N ALA A 120 -5.46 18.53 8.68
CA ALA A 120 -5.90 18.98 10.00
C ALA A 120 -6.83 17.95 10.65
N SER A 121 -7.84 17.45 9.91
CA SER A 121 -8.80 16.48 10.46
C SER A 121 -8.16 15.19 10.96
N VAL A 122 -7.04 14.78 10.34
CA VAL A 122 -6.25 13.63 10.79
C VAL A 122 -5.41 14.04 11.99
N LEU A 123 -4.55 15.06 11.85
CA LEU A 123 -3.54 15.41 12.87
C LEU A 123 -4.15 15.89 14.19
N ASP A 124 -5.29 16.58 14.17
CA ASP A 124 -5.97 17.08 15.38
C ASP A 124 -6.52 15.95 16.26
N ARG A 125 -6.64 14.74 15.72
CA ARG A 125 -7.17 13.57 16.44
C ARG A 125 -6.07 12.66 17.01
N LEU A 126 -4.80 12.95 16.73
CA LEU A 126 -3.68 12.08 17.11
C LEU A 126 -2.92 12.63 18.31
N ASP A 127 -2.58 11.75 19.26
CA ASP A 127 -1.49 12.03 20.19
C ASP A 127 -0.16 11.81 19.47
N LEU A 128 0.53 12.90 19.12
CA LEU A 128 1.79 12.84 18.38
C LEU A 128 2.90 12.09 19.12
N ARG A 129 2.82 11.95 20.46
CA ARG A 129 3.79 11.18 21.26
C ARG A 129 3.69 9.67 20.99
N HIS A 130 2.51 9.23 20.57
CA HIS A 130 2.19 7.83 20.31
C HIS A 130 1.86 7.59 18.82
N THR A 131 2.43 8.42 17.94
CA THR A 131 2.20 8.35 16.49
C THR A 131 3.50 8.12 15.73
N LEU A 132 3.51 7.10 14.88
CA LEU A 132 4.56 6.83 13.90
C LEU A 132 4.15 7.41 12.54
N PHE A 133 5.03 8.20 11.93
CA PHE A 133 4.87 8.71 10.58
C PHE A 133 5.81 7.97 9.62
N ASP A 134 5.25 7.22 8.68
CA ASP A 134 5.98 6.49 7.64
C ASP A 134 6.00 7.32 6.35
N ILE A 135 7.17 7.85 6.01
CA ILE A 135 7.34 8.80 4.90
C ILE A 135 7.89 8.04 3.69
N VAL A 136 7.03 7.81 2.70
CA VAL A 136 7.34 6.94 1.56
C VAL A 136 7.38 7.77 0.28
N SER A 137 8.59 7.98 -0.24
CA SER A 137 8.82 8.66 -1.51
C SER A 137 10.04 8.06 -2.21
N LYS A 138 9.84 7.46 -3.39
CA LYS A 138 10.94 6.86 -4.17
C LYS A 138 11.98 7.90 -4.60
N SER A 139 11.54 9.10 -4.98
CA SER A 139 12.42 10.18 -5.41
C SER A 139 13.03 10.95 -4.24
N GLY A 140 12.45 10.83 -3.04
CA GLY A 140 12.76 11.67 -1.89
C GLY A 140 12.25 13.12 -2.02
N SER A 141 11.65 13.50 -3.16
CA SER A 141 11.31 14.90 -3.49
C SER A 141 9.88 15.11 -4.00
N THR A 142 9.03 14.08 -3.91
CA THR A 142 7.60 14.20 -4.23
C THR A 142 6.94 15.32 -3.43
N ALA A 143 6.36 16.31 -4.12
CA ALA A 143 5.94 17.58 -3.52
C ALA A 143 4.90 17.40 -2.41
N GLU A 144 3.91 16.53 -2.63
CA GLU A 144 2.84 16.21 -1.68
C GLU A 144 3.39 15.56 -0.40
N CYS A 145 4.33 14.62 -0.55
CA CYS A 145 4.99 13.96 0.55
C CYS A 145 5.86 14.94 1.35
N MET A 146 6.60 15.81 0.66
CA MET A 146 7.43 16.83 1.31
C MET A 146 6.60 17.90 2.01
N ALA A 147 5.47 18.31 1.45
CA ALA A 147 4.56 19.25 2.11
C ALA A 147 4.07 18.69 3.47
N HIS A 148 3.57 17.45 3.48
CA HIS A 148 3.16 16.79 4.72
C HIS A 148 4.33 16.55 5.68
N TYR A 149 5.50 16.15 5.18
CA TYR A 149 6.69 15.97 6.00
C TYR A 149 7.07 17.27 6.74
N GLN A 150 7.10 18.40 6.04
CA GLN A 150 7.45 19.69 6.66
C GLN A 150 6.46 20.08 7.75
N ILE A 151 5.15 19.87 7.51
CA ILE A 151 4.11 20.11 8.51
C ILE A 151 4.33 19.24 9.75
N VAL A 152 4.44 17.93 9.56
CA VAL A 152 4.57 16.97 10.67
C VAL A 152 5.88 17.19 11.42
N ARG A 153 7.00 17.41 10.71
CA ARG A 153 8.29 17.67 11.34
C ARG A 153 8.26 18.95 12.17
N GLY A 154 7.69 20.03 11.65
CA GLY A 154 7.53 21.28 12.38
C GLY A 154 6.66 21.11 13.64
N LEU A 155 5.57 20.35 13.54
CA LEU A 155 4.71 20.03 14.69
C LEU A 155 5.46 19.25 15.78
N LEU A 156 6.21 18.21 15.40
CA LEU A 156 7.01 17.42 16.35
C LEU A 156 8.07 18.29 17.04
N GLN A 157 8.78 19.14 16.30
CA GLN A 157 9.78 20.06 16.86
C GLN A 157 9.16 21.06 17.84
N SER A 158 8.03 21.68 17.45
CA SER A 158 7.34 22.65 18.30
C SER A 158 6.85 22.07 19.63
N ARG A 159 6.68 20.74 19.70
CA ARG A 159 6.24 20.00 20.89
C ARG A 159 7.39 19.27 21.61
N GLY A 160 8.64 19.45 21.16
CA GLY A 160 9.81 18.80 21.76
C GLY A 160 9.85 17.27 21.58
N LEU A 161 9.24 16.76 20.50
CA LEU A 161 9.14 15.33 20.20
C LEU A 161 10.16 14.85 19.15
N SER A 162 10.96 15.75 18.57
CA SER A 162 11.98 15.45 17.55
C SER A 162 13.13 16.44 17.54
#